data_AF-A0A3M0Y4S5-F1
#
_entry.id   AF-A0A3M0Y4S5-F1
#
_cell.length_a   1.000
_cell.length_b   1.000
_cell.length_c   1.000
_cell.angle_alpha   90.00
_cell.angle_beta   90.00
_cell.angle_gamma   90.00
#
_symmetry.space_group_name_H-M   'P 1'
#
loop_
_entity.id
_entity.type
_entity.pdbx_description
1 polymer ?
#
loop_
_entity_poly.entity_id
_entity_poly.type
_entity_poly.pdbx_seq_one_letter_code
_entity_poly.pdbx_strand_id
1 'polypeptide(L)'
;HIRHTFVVAQDITAEEHVRMQAAMQAFVDNSLSKCVIGDTLILSDNGLVPIASLHDFRLPDQFAPLDLAVRTSRGREKADLFYYGGHRETRKVTLEYGFGLEATPNHRIHVLDESGKVTFRRLDELKTGDLVVLYAGQRVFGKAGGALPTFSGEFRTNSNRIRFPQRMSEDLAFFLGAVTAEGAITINGVNISSIDQSLLEDLQQIAAQQFDLRGYIARDSRNDVRYLQLNSRALRHWLLNDLGLLAGAENKIIPDCILRASEDEQTAFLRGLFLDAYMAQNGKLFGITLASRRLIAQLQVLLLNAGVLATVRQTADRAWTLTVHGGDLDILSDWIAFVEVWKNERLARRNLNRLQKMRNYSRLLPVEVTNALQEMRESVPVSLRAAYAVDEQASERKSYQRARVN
;
A
#
# COMPACT_ATOMS: atom_id res chain seq x y z
N HIS A 1 -21.44 58.72 12.42
CA HIS A 1 -22.44 57.90 13.12
C HIS A 1 -22.10 56.41 13.17
N ILE A 2 -21.71 55.75 12.07
CA ILE A 2 -21.40 54.30 12.05
C ILE A 2 -20.29 53.85 13.04
N ARG A 3 -19.22 54.65 13.19
CA ARG A 3 -18.11 54.40 14.15
C ARG A 3 -18.51 54.37 15.64
N HIS A 4 -19.67 54.93 16.00
CA HIS A 4 -20.18 54.90 17.37
C HIS A 4 -21.26 53.83 17.58
N THR A 5 -21.57 53.06 16.53
CA THR A 5 -22.63 52.05 16.54
C THR A 5 -22.08 50.64 16.44
N PHE A 6 -20.90 50.45 15.85
CA PHE A 6 -20.27 49.14 15.68
C PHE A 6 -18.82 49.16 16.16
N VAL A 7 -18.43 48.10 16.87
CA VAL A 7 -17.03 47.83 17.28
C VAL A 7 -16.19 47.64 16.01
N VAL A 8 -15.15 48.45 15.83
CA VAL A 8 -14.22 48.30 14.69
C VAL A 8 -12.95 47.55 15.10
N ALA A 9 -12.18 47.09 14.11
CA ALA A 9 -10.98 46.28 14.35
C ALA A 9 -9.88 46.96 15.20
N GLN A 10 -9.97 48.28 15.41
CA GLN A 10 -9.05 49.04 16.28
C GLN A 10 -9.54 49.14 17.74
N ASP A 11 -10.81 48.81 18.00
CA ASP A 11 -11.42 48.88 19.33
C ASP A 11 -11.27 47.56 20.11
N ILE A 12 -10.84 46.49 19.44
CA ILE A 12 -10.64 45.17 20.05
C ILE A 12 -9.30 45.11 20.76
N THR A 13 -9.31 44.72 22.03
CA THR A 13 -8.09 44.46 22.80
C THR A 13 -7.33 43.23 22.27
N ALA A 14 -6.05 43.11 22.60
CA ALA A 14 -5.27 41.93 22.23
C ALA A 14 -5.91 40.62 22.76
N GLU A 15 -6.49 40.64 23.95
CA GLU A 15 -7.19 39.49 24.52
C GLU A 15 -8.47 39.14 23.74
N GLU A 16 -9.28 40.14 23.39
CA GLU A 16 -10.47 39.91 22.57
C GLU A 16 -10.11 39.45 21.16
N HIS A 17 -9.00 39.92 20.59
CA HIS A 17 -8.46 39.41 19.34
C HIS A 17 -8.10 37.92 19.44
N VAL A 18 -7.41 37.51 20.53
CA VAL A 18 -7.10 36.09 20.78
C VAL A 18 -8.38 35.27 21.01
N ARG A 19 -9.36 35.79 21.76
CA ARG A 19 -10.64 35.11 22.01
C ARG A 19 -11.47 34.96 20.73
N MET A 20 -11.52 36.00 19.89
CA MET A 20 -12.19 35.98 18.59
C MET A 20 -11.52 34.97 17.66
N GLN A 21 -10.18 34.98 17.62
CA GLN A 21 -9.41 34.01 16.85
C GLN A 21 -9.65 32.58 17.36
N ALA A 22 -9.64 32.34 18.68
CA ALA A 22 -9.94 31.04 19.28
C ALA A 22 -11.38 30.58 18.98
N ALA A 23 -12.36 31.47 19.04
CA ALA A 23 -13.76 31.20 18.71
C ALA A 23 -13.93 30.83 17.23
N MET A 24 -13.27 31.55 16.32
CA MET A 24 -13.27 31.21 14.89
C MET A 24 -12.53 29.89 14.62
N GLN A 25 -11.42 29.64 15.30
CA GLN A 25 -10.61 28.42 15.16
C GLN A 25 -11.34 27.14 15.64
N ALA A 26 -12.39 27.26 16.44
CA ALA A 26 -13.24 26.13 16.78
C ALA A 26 -14.03 25.61 15.55
N PHE A 27 -14.31 26.48 14.58
CA PHE A 27 -15.11 26.17 13.39
C PHE A 27 -14.30 26.20 12.09
N VAL A 28 -13.14 26.85 12.10
CA VAL A 28 -12.19 26.87 10.99
C VAL A 28 -11.04 25.95 11.35
N ASP A 29 -10.84 24.89 10.57
CA ASP A 29 -9.67 24.04 10.70
C ASP A 29 -8.43 24.92 10.45
N ASN A 30 -7.68 25.24 11.52
CA ASN A 30 -6.34 25.78 11.43
C ASN A 30 -5.50 24.75 10.66
N SER A 31 -5.54 24.86 9.34
CA SER A 31 -4.83 23.95 8.43
C SER A 31 -3.31 24.15 8.48
N LEU A 32 -2.85 25.07 9.32
CA LEU A 32 -1.47 25.25 9.70
C LEU A 32 -1.07 24.11 10.65
N SER A 33 0.05 23.44 10.34
CA SER A 33 0.74 22.51 11.24
C SER A 33 0.15 21.09 11.41
N LYS A 34 -0.80 20.64 10.57
CA LYS A 34 -1.19 19.21 10.52
C LYS A 34 -0.35 18.46 9.49
N CYS A 35 0.59 17.64 9.93
CA CYS A 35 1.55 16.97 9.05
C CYS A 35 1.54 15.47 9.28
N VAL A 36 1.87 14.71 8.23
CA VAL A 36 2.24 13.29 8.30
C VAL A 36 3.74 13.16 8.07
N ILE A 37 4.34 12.02 8.43
CA ILE A 37 5.76 11.78 8.15
C ILE A 37 6.04 11.69 6.64
N GLY A 38 7.30 11.93 6.25
CA GLY A 38 7.70 11.98 4.85
C GLY A 38 7.49 10.70 4.03
N ASP A 39 7.52 9.55 4.70
CA ASP A 39 7.33 8.24 4.08
C ASP A 39 5.84 7.88 3.86
N THR A 40 4.90 8.70 4.34
CA THR A 40 3.46 8.47 4.12
C THR A 40 3.12 8.52 2.64
N LEU A 41 2.53 7.45 2.13
CA LEU A 41 2.11 7.34 0.75
C LEU A 41 0.78 8.05 0.52
N ILE A 42 0.73 8.88 -0.52
CA ILE A 42 -0.43 9.64 -0.96
C ILE A 42 -0.89 9.09 -2.31
N LEU A 43 -2.18 8.82 -2.44
CA LEU A 43 -2.80 8.51 -3.73
C LEU A 43 -2.94 9.79 -4.54
N SER A 44 -2.23 9.87 -5.65
CA SER A 44 -2.23 11.00 -6.57
C SER A 44 -2.53 10.56 -7.99
N ASP A 45 -2.77 11.50 -8.91
CA ASP A 45 -2.92 11.19 -10.34
C ASP A 45 -1.66 10.56 -10.97
N ASN A 46 -0.52 10.60 -10.27
CA ASN A 46 0.73 9.97 -10.68
C ASN A 46 0.97 8.64 -9.94
N GLY A 47 -0.08 8.00 -9.42
CA GLY A 47 0.01 6.79 -8.60
C GLY A 47 0.28 7.08 -7.12
N LEU A 48 0.85 6.11 -6.41
CA LEU A 48 1.24 6.26 -5.01
C LEU A 48 2.54 7.03 -4.91
N VAL A 49 2.56 8.06 -4.07
CA VAL A 49 3.74 8.92 -3.93
C VAL A 49 4.05 9.16 -2.46
N PRO A 50 5.28 8.91 -1.98
CA PRO A 50 5.69 9.38 -0.65
C PRO A 50 5.57 10.89 -0.57
N ILE A 51 4.89 11.44 0.45
CA ILE A 51 4.62 12.87 0.54
C ILE A 51 5.89 13.73 0.50
N ALA A 52 7.02 13.24 1.04
CA ALA A 52 8.29 13.95 1.00
C ALA A 52 8.87 14.11 -0.41
N SER A 53 8.48 13.25 -1.35
CA SER A 53 8.94 13.29 -2.75
C SER A 53 8.09 14.22 -3.65
N LEU A 54 7.05 14.85 -3.09
CA LEU A 54 6.20 15.80 -3.83
C LEU A 54 6.87 17.16 -4.03
N HIS A 55 7.79 17.54 -3.15
CA HIS A 55 8.53 18.79 -3.26
C HIS A 55 9.86 18.68 -2.51
N ASP A 56 10.93 19.30 -3.03
CA ASP A 56 12.25 19.38 -2.36
C ASP A 56 12.34 20.47 -1.28
N PHE A 57 11.24 21.15 -0.99
CA PHE A 57 11.22 22.31 -0.11
C PHE A 57 11.32 21.87 1.35
N ARG A 58 12.27 22.45 2.09
CA ARG A 58 12.60 22.02 3.47
C ARG A 58 12.75 23.18 4.46
N LEU A 59 12.29 24.39 4.13
CA LEU A 59 12.21 25.46 5.12
C LEU A 59 10.96 25.25 5.99
N PRO A 60 11.09 25.10 7.33
CA PRO A 60 9.95 24.84 8.19
C PRO A 60 8.90 25.95 8.17
N ASP A 61 7.64 25.55 8.40
CA ASP A 61 6.46 26.41 8.54
C ASP A 61 6.18 27.31 7.33
N GLN A 62 6.49 26.79 6.15
CA GLN A 62 6.30 27.49 4.89
C GLN A 62 5.55 26.64 3.89
N PHE A 63 4.88 27.35 2.98
CA PHE A 63 4.15 26.79 1.86
C PHE A 63 4.97 26.99 0.58
N ALA A 64 4.96 25.97 -0.26
CA ALA A 64 5.45 26.05 -1.62
C ALA A 64 4.29 25.72 -2.59
N PRO A 65 4.22 26.36 -3.78
CA PRO A 65 3.25 25.99 -4.79
C PRO A 65 3.36 24.51 -5.15
N LEU A 66 2.20 23.86 -5.31
CA LEU A 66 2.08 22.49 -5.79
C LEU A 66 0.92 22.44 -6.77
N ASP A 67 1.04 21.72 -7.88
CA ASP A 67 -0.08 21.50 -8.80
C ASP A 67 -0.26 19.99 -8.97
N LEU A 68 -1.03 19.39 -8.06
CA LEU A 68 -1.23 17.94 -8.03
C LEU A 68 -2.67 17.64 -7.63
N ALA A 69 -3.32 16.73 -8.35
CA ALA A 69 -4.58 16.17 -7.89
C ALA A 69 -4.33 14.89 -7.07
N VAL A 70 -5.07 14.79 -5.96
CA VAL A 70 -5.01 13.70 -5.00
C VAL A 70 -6.36 13.02 -4.85
N ARG A 71 -6.35 11.75 -4.47
CA ARG A 71 -7.57 10.98 -4.19
C ARG A 71 -7.99 11.20 -2.75
N THR A 72 -9.22 11.66 -2.56
CA THR A 72 -9.87 11.81 -1.26
C THR A 72 -11.08 10.90 -1.16
N SER A 73 -11.66 10.80 0.03
CA SER A 73 -12.92 10.07 0.25
C SER A 73 -14.12 10.64 -0.53
N ARG A 74 -14.02 11.88 -1.04
CA ARG A 74 -15.07 12.55 -1.82
C ARG A 74 -14.82 12.50 -3.33
N GLY A 75 -13.67 11.99 -3.75
CA GLY A 75 -13.26 12.03 -5.16
C GLY A 75 -11.87 12.62 -5.35
N ARG A 76 -11.57 12.97 -6.60
CA ARG A 76 -10.33 13.63 -7.01
C ARG A 76 -10.42 15.11 -6.65
N GLU A 77 -9.43 15.61 -5.92
CA GLU A 77 -9.35 17.00 -5.46
C GLU A 77 -7.98 17.60 -5.82
N LYS A 78 -7.94 18.90 -6.08
CA LYS A 78 -6.70 19.62 -6.39
C LYS A 78 -6.00 20.09 -5.11
N ALA A 79 -4.69 19.90 -5.04
CA ALA A 79 -3.83 20.51 -4.03
C ALA A 79 -2.97 21.60 -4.70
N ASP A 80 -3.13 22.85 -4.23
CA ASP A 80 -2.42 24.03 -4.78
C ASP A 80 -1.13 24.39 -4.02
N LEU A 81 -0.97 23.85 -2.81
CA LEU A 81 0.15 24.17 -1.91
C LEU A 81 0.68 22.90 -1.23
N PHE A 82 1.99 22.85 -1.07
CA PHE A 82 2.71 21.90 -0.23
C PHE A 82 3.19 22.61 1.04
N TYR A 83 2.87 22.06 2.21
CA TYR A 83 3.30 22.60 3.51
C TYR A 83 4.37 21.72 4.14
N TYR A 84 5.48 22.32 4.57
CA TYR A 84 6.53 21.61 5.31
C TYR A 84 6.61 22.10 6.76
N GLY A 85 6.13 21.28 7.70
CA GLY A 85 6.13 21.62 9.13
C GLY A 85 7.46 21.44 9.87
N GLY A 86 8.52 20.97 9.19
CA GLY A 86 9.79 20.64 9.84
C GLY A 86 9.69 19.50 10.87
N HIS A 87 10.60 19.51 11.84
CA HIS A 87 10.58 18.53 12.94
C HIS A 87 9.50 18.90 13.96
N ARG A 88 8.63 17.95 14.28
CA ARG A 88 7.50 18.08 15.21
C ARG A 88 7.35 16.82 16.04
N GLU A 89 6.70 16.93 17.19
CA GLU A 89 6.22 15.77 17.93
C GLU A 89 5.17 15.03 17.08
N THR A 90 5.28 13.70 17.03
CA THR A 90 4.37 12.84 16.28
C THR A 90 3.72 11.82 17.21
N ARG A 91 2.54 11.35 16.80
CA ARG A 91 1.87 10.18 17.36
C ARG A 91 1.84 9.09 16.30
N LYS A 92 2.12 7.87 16.74
CA LYS A 92 2.08 6.69 15.91
C LYS A 92 0.89 5.83 16.29
N VAL A 93 0.00 5.61 15.33
CA VAL A 93 -1.18 4.75 15.47
C VAL A 93 -0.93 3.48 14.67
N THR A 94 -1.22 2.33 15.28
CA THR A 94 -1.18 1.02 14.61
C THR A 94 -2.55 0.38 14.73
N LEU A 95 -3.12 -0.05 13.61
CA LEU A 95 -4.43 -0.70 13.53
C LEU A 95 -4.26 -2.22 13.61
N GLU A 96 -5.37 -2.93 13.88
CA GLU A 96 -5.37 -4.38 14.08
C GLU A 96 -4.78 -5.17 12.89
N TYR A 97 -5.04 -4.74 11.67
CA TYR A 97 -4.52 -5.39 10.45
C TYR A 97 -3.08 -4.97 10.11
N GLY A 98 -2.41 -4.20 10.97
CA GLY A 98 -1.01 -3.79 10.78
C GLY A 98 -0.82 -2.51 9.98
N PHE A 99 -1.89 -1.91 9.45
CA PHE A 99 -1.84 -0.54 8.92
C PHE A 99 -1.41 0.41 10.03
N GLY A 100 -0.64 1.44 9.68
CA GLY A 100 -0.21 2.45 10.63
C GLY A 100 -0.11 3.82 10.01
N LEU A 101 -0.26 4.83 10.87
CA LEU A 101 -0.07 6.23 10.51
C LEU A 101 0.76 6.90 11.59
N GLU A 102 1.74 7.68 11.18
CA GLU A 102 2.53 8.54 12.06
C GLU A 102 2.39 9.99 11.60
N ALA A 103 1.86 10.83 12.49
CA ALA A 103 1.47 12.20 12.15
C ALA A 103 1.44 13.09 13.40
N THR A 104 1.30 14.39 13.22
CA THR A 104 1.18 15.34 14.34
C THR A 104 -0.09 15.05 15.18
N PRO A 105 -0.09 15.32 16.50
CA PRO A 105 -1.24 15.06 17.39
C PRO A 105 -2.58 15.59 16.87
N ASN A 106 -2.57 16.79 16.27
CA ASN A 106 -3.75 17.45 15.71
C ASN A 106 -4.19 16.92 14.33
N HIS A 107 -3.45 16.00 13.71
CA HIS A 107 -3.79 15.45 12.41
C HIS A 107 -5.10 14.65 12.51
N ARG A 108 -6.05 14.91 11.60
CA ARG A 108 -7.38 14.31 11.64
C ARG A 108 -7.49 13.13 10.69
N ILE A 109 -8.13 12.06 11.15
CA ILE A 109 -8.45 10.88 10.34
C ILE A 109 -9.95 10.57 10.42
N HIS A 110 -10.44 9.79 9.47
CA HIS A 110 -11.82 9.30 9.50
C HIS A 110 -11.96 8.12 10.45
N VAL A 111 -12.92 8.24 11.36
CA VAL A 111 -13.37 7.17 12.26
C VAL A 111 -14.86 6.92 12.07
N LEU A 112 -15.29 5.71 12.37
CA LEU A 112 -16.70 5.38 12.52
C LEU A 112 -17.09 5.68 13.98
N ASP A 113 -18.05 6.60 14.17
CA ASP A 113 -18.56 6.90 15.51
C ASP A 113 -19.61 5.87 15.99
N GLU A 114 -20.06 6.02 17.23
CA GLU A 114 -21.06 5.16 17.87
C GLU A 114 -22.42 5.17 17.14
N SER A 115 -22.70 6.21 16.35
CA SER A 115 -23.91 6.30 15.52
C SER A 115 -23.77 5.61 14.16
N GLY A 116 -22.59 5.07 13.85
CA GLY A 116 -22.27 4.48 12.55
C GLY A 116 -21.97 5.52 11.46
N LYS A 117 -21.70 6.78 11.84
CA LYS A 117 -21.36 7.85 10.90
C LYS A 117 -19.85 8.03 10.80
N VAL A 118 -19.37 8.31 9.59
CA VAL A 118 -17.97 8.69 9.36
C VAL A 118 -17.75 10.13 9.82
N THR A 119 -16.84 10.31 10.77
CA THR A 119 -16.47 11.62 11.33
C THR A 119 -14.96 11.79 11.41
N PHE A 120 -14.49 13.04 11.47
CA PHE A 120 -13.09 13.33 11.71
C PHE A 120 -12.77 13.30 13.20
N ARG A 121 -11.68 12.63 13.57
CA ARG A 121 -11.11 12.63 14.92
C ARG A 121 -9.63 12.94 14.85
N ARG A 122 -9.10 13.70 15.81
CA ARG A 122 -7.66 13.98 15.88
C ARG A 122 -6.89 12.74 16.32
N LEU A 123 -5.63 12.64 15.93
CA LEU A 123 -4.77 11.50 16.27
C LEU A 123 -4.58 11.36 17.78
N ASP A 124 -4.57 12.47 18.52
CA ASP A 124 -4.42 12.47 19.97
C ASP A 124 -5.70 12.16 20.76
N GLU A 125 -6.85 12.19 20.10
CA GLU A 125 -8.16 11.82 20.65
C GLU A 125 -8.48 10.33 20.45
N LEU A 126 -7.71 9.63 19.63
CA LEU A 126 -7.92 8.20 19.36
C LEU A 126 -7.69 7.36 20.61
N LYS A 127 -8.58 6.39 20.81
CA LYS A 127 -8.53 5.40 21.88
C LYS A 127 -8.43 3.99 21.30
N THR A 128 -7.88 3.07 22.09
CA THR A 128 -7.89 1.65 21.71
C THR A 128 -9.34 1.17 21.57
N GLY A 129 -9.64 0.52 20.45
CA GLY A 129 -11.00 0.10 20.09
C GLY A 129 -11.71 1.03 19.10
N ASP A 130 -11.19 2.25 18.87
CA ASP A 130 -11.74 3.14 17.84
C ASP A 130 -11.62 2.51 16.45
N LEU A 131 -12.68 2.66 15.66
CA LEU A 131 -12.78 2.12 14.32
C LEU A 131 -12.31 3.16 13.30
N VAL A 132 -11.10 2.96 12.76
CA VAL A 132 -10.56 3.82 11.70
C VAL A 132 -11.03 3.35 10.33
N VAL A 133 -11.47 4.28 9.49
CA VAL A 133 -11.96 3.97 8.13
C VAL A 133 -10.78 3.77 7.18
N LEU A 134 -10.79 2.65 6.46
CA LEU A 134 -9.85 2.36 5.38
C LEU A 134 -10.56 2.38 4.03
N TYR A 135 -9.98 3.10 3.07
CA TYR A 135 -10.49 3.19 1.70
C TYR A 135 -9.72 2.23 0.80
N ALA A 136 -10.30 1.04 0.57
CA ALA A 136 -9.74 0.04 -0.35
C ALA A 136 -10.22 0.27 -1.79
N GLY A 137 -9.50 -0.30 -2.76
CA GLY A 137 -9.97 -0.45 -4.14
C GLY A 137 -10.12 0.88 -4.90
N GLN A 138 -9.34 1.90 -4.53
CA GLN A 138 -9.36 3.19 -5.21
C GLN A 138 -8.78 3.12 -6.62
N ARG A 139 -7.92 2.11 -6.87
CA ARG A 139 -7.33 1.75 -8.17
C ARG A 139 -6.74 2.95 -8.90
N VAL A 140 -6.00 3.78 -8.16
CA VAL A 140 -5.30 4.94 -8.72
C VAL A 140 -3.87 4.53 -9.03
N PHE A 141 -3.51 4.54 -10.31
CA PHE A 141 -2.20 4.16 -10.81
C PHE A 141 -1.61 5.29 -11.67
N GLY A 142 -0.29 5.29 -11.83
CA GLY A 142 0.35 6.24 -12.71
C GLY A 142 0.27 5.82 -14.18
N LYS A 143 1.05 6.49 -15.02
CA LYS A 143 1.12 6.21 -16.46
C LYS A 143 2.25 5.26 -16.77
N ALA A 144 2.03 4.37 -17.74
CA ALA A 144 3.06 3.46 -18.21
C ALA A 144 4.24 4.22 -18.84
N GLY A 145 5.45 3.65 -18.73
CA GLY A 145 6.65 4.24 -19.30
C GLY A 145 7.09 5.51 -18.58
N GLY A 146 6.94 5.54 -17.24
CA GLY A 146 7.43 6.62 -16.38
C GLY A 146 8.93 6.86 -16.59
N ALA A 147 9.36 8.12 -16.56
CA ALA A 147 10.75 8.47 -16.78
C ALA A 147 11.65 7.91 -15.67
N LEU A 148 12.81 7.39 -16.06
CA LEU A 148 13.81 6.84 -15.15
C LEU A 148 15.00 7.80 -15.03
N PRO A 149 15.68 7.80 -13.86
CA PRO A 149 16.84 8.63 -13.65
C PRO A 149 17.98 8.23 -14.58
N THR A 150 18.69 9.24 -15.10
CA THR A 150 19.90 9.01 -15.89
C THR A 150 21.04 8.58 -14.97
N PHE A 151 21.92 7.71 -15.46
CA PHE A 151 23.12 7.32 -14.72
C PHE A 151 24.00 8.53 -14.42
N SER A 152 24.21 8.80 -13.13
CA SER A 152 25.03 9.93 -12.66
C SER A 152 26.49 9.56 -12.36
N GLY A 153 26.83 8.28 -12.40
CA GLY A 153 28.17 7.79 -12.05
C GLY A 153 29.20 7.92 -13.18
N GLU A 154 30.44 7.56 -12.85
CA GLU A 154 31.53 7.50 -13.82
C GLU A 154 31.87 6.06 -14.21
N PHE A 155 32.12 5.82 -15.49
CA PHE A 155 32.69 4.57 -15.95
C PHE A 155 34.18 4.54 -15.64
N ARG A 156 34.65 3.43 -15.05
CA ARG A 156 36.10 3.20 -14.91
C ARG A 156 36.69 2.83 -16.27
N THR A 157 37.97 3.10 -16.47
CA THR A 157 38.68 2.92 -17.74
C THR A 157 38.53 1.52 -18.34
N ASN A 158 38.39 0.49 -17.49
CA ASN A 158 38.26 -0.93 -17.88
C ASN A 158 36.86 -1.52 -17.59
N SER A 159 35.82 -0.70 -17.39
CA SER A 159 34.46 -1.22 -17.16
C SER A 159 33.70 -1.44 -18.47
N ASN A 160 32.95 -2.55 -18.53
CA ASN A 160 32.00 -2.79 -19.62
C ASN A 160 30.98 -1.65 -19.69
N ARG A 161 30.83 -1.06 -20.88
CA ARG A 161 29.79 -0.06 -21.12
C ARG A 161 28.45 -0.78 -21.18
N ILE A 162 27.54 -0.36 -20.31
CA ILE A 162 26.15 -0.82 -20.27
C ILE A 162 25.23 0.33 -20.65
N ARG A 163 23.99 0.00 -21.00
CA ARG A 163 22.91 0.96 -21.23
C ARG A 163 22.07 1.09 -19.98
N PHE A 164 21.37 2.22 -19.87
CA PHE A 164 20.38 2.44 -18.82
C PHE A 164 19.05 2.81 -19.48
N PRO A 165 17.95 2.12 -19.12
CA PRO A 165 16.64 2.44 -19.67
C PRO A 165 16.22 3.84 -19.21
N GLN A 166 15.65 4.62 -20.13
CA GLN A 166 15.14 5.97 -19.84
C GLN A 166 13.68 5.98 -19.38
N ARG A 167 12.98 4.86 -19.57
CA ARG A 167 11.56 4.68 -19.23
C ARG A 167 11.33 3.32 -18.61
N MET A 168 10.36 3.25 -17.70
CA MET A 168 9.90 2.01 -17.10
C MET A 168 9.27 1.09 -18.16
N SER A 169 9.37 -0.22 -17.93
CA SER A 169 8.71 -1.26 -18.70
C SER A 169 8.31 -2.39 -17.74
N GLU A 170 7.39 -3.25 -18.16
CA GLU A 170 7.00 -4.43 -17.37
C GLU A 170 8.19 -5.36 -17.12
N ASP A 171 9.06 -5.60 -18.11
CA ASP A 171 10.25 -6.44 -17.96
C ASP A 171 11.22 -5.88 -16.91
N LEU A 172 11.46 -4.56 -16.95
CA LEU A 172 12.31 -3.90 -15.96
C LEU A 172 11.66 -3.95 -14.57
N ALA A 173 10.36 -3.71 -14.47
CA ALA A 173 9.63 -3.77 -13.21
C ALA A 173 9.70 -5.18 -12.61
N PHE A 174 9.49 -6.22 -13.42
CA PHE A 174 9.65 -7.62 -13.02
C PHE A 174 11.08 -7.91 -12.52
N PHE A 175 12.09 -7.46 -13.27
CA PHE A 175 13.49 -7.60 -12.87
C PHE A 175 13.77 -6.92 -11.52
N LEU A 176 13.29 -5.69 -11.31
CA LEU A 176 13.42 -4.97 -10.03
C LEU A 176 12.69 -5.70 -8.89
N GLY A 177 11.54 -6.30 -9.16
CA GLY A 177 10.82 -7.16 -8.23
C GLY A 177 11.65 -8.36 -7.82
N ALA A 178 12.23 -9.07 -8.78
CA ALA A 178 13.08 -10.23 -8.54
C ALA A 178 14.37 -9.86 -7.77
N VAL A 179 14.99 -8.72 -8.09
CA VAL A 179 16.12 -8.18 -7.31
C VAL A 179 15.69 -7.85 -5.87
N THR A 180 14.47 -7.34 -5.68
CA THR A 180 13.94 -7.03 -4.35
C THR A 180 13.62 -8.30 -3.55
N ALA A 181 13.15 -9.38 -4.18
CA ALA A 181 12.94 -10.67 -3.54
C ALA A 181 14.28 -11.39 -3.30
N GLU A 182 14.81 -12.01 -4.35
CA GLU A 182 15.92 -12.97 -4.34
C GLU A 182 17.30 -12.34 -4.58
N GLY A 183 17.33 -11.04 -4.87
CA GLY A 183 18.55 -10.32 -5.21
C GLY A 183 19.38 -9.88 -4.01
N ALA A 184 20.69 -9.92 -4.19
CA ALA A 184 21.71 -9.30 -3.36
C ALA A 184 22.54 -8.32 -4.19
N ILE A 185 22.45 -7.03 -3.87
CA ILE A 185 23.29 -5.99 -4.46
C ILE A 185 24.66 -6.02 -3.75
N THR A 186 25.66 -6.57 -4.42
CA THR A 186 27.02 -6.77 -3.89
C THR A 186 27.93 -5.57 -4.22
N ILE A 187 29.21 -5.63 -3.82
CA ILE A 187 30.20 -4.62 -4.20
C ILE A 187 30.51 -4.61 -5.72
N ASN A 188 30.29 -5.73 -6.40
CA ASN A 188 30.66 -5.89 -7.82
C ASN A 188 29.46 -5.87 -8.78
N GLY A 189 28.22 -5.86 -8.27
CA GLY A 189 27.02 -5.89 -9.10
C GLY A 189 25.83 -6.48 -8.36
N VAL A 190 25.07 -7.33 -9.05
CA VAL A 190 23.86 -7.96 -8.51
C VAL A 190 23.94 -9.47 -8.69
N ASN A 191 23.62 -10.21 -7.64
CA ASN A 191 23.40 -11.66 -7.70
C ASN A 191 21.93 -11.95 -7.42
N ILE A 192 21.30 -12.81 -8.19
CA ILE A 192 19.92 -13.28 -7.96
C ILE A 192 19.98 -14.81 -7.86
N SER A 193 19.49 -15.37 -6.77
CA SER A 193 19.49 -16.81 -6.53
C SER A 193 18.13 -17.41 -6.85
N SER A 194 18.09 -18.61 -7.44
CA SER A 194 16.86 -19.36 -7.59
C SER A 194 17.16 -20.85 -7.81
N ILE A 195 16.23 -21.70 -7.38
CA ILE A 195 16.24 -23.12 -7.74
C ILE A 195 15.72 -23.35 -9.17
N ASP A 196 14.97 -22.38 -9.71
CA ASP A 196 14.40 -22.46 -11.05
C ASP A 196 15.36 -21.87 -12.09
N GLN A 197 15.88 -22.72 -12.97
CA GLN A 197 16.84 -22.31 -13.99
C GLN A 197 16.19 -21.44 -15.07
N SER A 198 14.94 -21.71 -15.47
CA SER A 198 14.28 -20.92 -16.53
C SER A 198 14.08 -19.47 -16.07
N LEU A 199 13.70 -19.27 -14.80
CA LEU A 199 13.62 -17.94 -14.22
C LEU A 199 14.95 -17.16 -14.30
N LEU A 200 16.07 -17.83 -14.04
CA LEU A 200 17.40 -17.19 -14.13
C LEU A 200 17.77 -16.86 -15.58
N GLU A 201 17.39 -17.70 -16.54
CA GLU A 201 17.58 -17.47 -17.97
C GLU A 201 16.72 -16.30 -18.48
N ASP A 202 15.47 -16.21 -18.04
CA ASP A 202 14.57 -15.09 -18.34
C ASP A 202 15.13 -13.77 -17.79
N LEU A 203 15.56 -13.76 -16.52
CA LEU A 203 16.18 -12.59 -15.89
C LEU A 203 17.51 -12.21 -16.57
N GLN A 204 18.28 -13.19 -17.05
CA GLN A 204 19.51 -12.94 -17.82
C GLN A 204 19.17 -12.28 -19.17
N GLN A 205 18.12 -12.73 -19.85
CA GLN A 205 17.65 -12.14 -21.10
C GLN A 205 17.15 -10.71 -20.90
N ILE A 206 16.36 -10.46 -19.85
CA ILE A 206 15.90 -9.12 -19.49
C ILE A 206 17.10 -8.20 -19.20
N ALA A 207 18.09 -8.67 -18.44
CA ALA A 207 19.29 -7.88 -18.17
C ALA A 207 20.08 -7.53 -19.44
N ALA A 208 20.17 -8.48 -20.39
CA ALA A 208 20.81 -8.24 -21.68
C ALA A 208 20.04 -7.23 -22.53
N GLN A 209 18.70 -7.27 -22.53
CA GLN A 209 17.87 -6.35 -23.31
C GLN A 209 17.82 -4.93 -22.71
N GLN A 210 17.61 -4.83 -21.39
CA GLN A 210 17.43 -3.54 -20.71
C GLN A 210 18.76 -2.79 -20.51
N PHE A 211 19.84 -3.52 -20.26
CA PHE A 211 21.13 -2.91 -19.87
C PHE A 211 22.28 -3.22 -20.83
N ASP A 212 22.09 -4.02 -21.88
CA ASP A 212 23.20 -4.54 -22.71
C ASP A 212 24.25 -5.27 -21.84
N LEU A 213 23.78 -5.92 -20.77
CA LEU A 213 24.60 -6.58 -19.76
C LEU A 213 24.38 -8.09 -19.79
N ARG A 214 25.39 -8.84 -20.21
CA ARG A 214 25.37 -10.30 -20.13
C ARG A 214 25.70 -10.76 -18.71
N GLY A 215 24.78 -11.51 -18.11
CA GLY A 215 25.00 -12.21 -16.86
C GLY A 215 25.63 -13.58 -17.04
N TYR A 216 26.12 -14.16 -15.95
CA TYR A 216 26.59 -15.55 -15.88
C TYR A 216 25.73 -16.33 -14.90
N ILE A 217 25.22 -17.49 -15.32
CA ILE A 217 24.49 -18.41 -14.44
C ILE A 217 25.49 -19.45 -13.94
N ALA A 218 25.63 -19.54 -12.62
CA ALA A 218 26.49 -20.51 -11.96
C ALA A 218 25.73 -21.32 -10.91
N ARG A 219 26.36 -22.38 -10.43
CA ARG A 219 25.87 -23.23 -9.34
C ARG A 219 26.74 -23.00 -8.12
N ASP A 220 26.15 -22.73 -6.96
CA ASP A 220 26.89 -22.73 -5.70
C ASP A 220 27.12 -24.18 -5.27
N SER A 221 28.40 -24.56 -5.16
CA SER A 221 28.85 -25.89 -4.78
C SER A 221 28.37 -26.36 -3.40
N ARG A 222 27.94 -25.45 -2.52
CA ARG A 222 27.63 -25.76 -1.11
C ARG A 222 26.18 -26.21 -0.88
N ASN A 223 25.24 -25.70 -1.66
CA ASN A 223 23.81 -25.84 -1.40
C ASN A 223 22.99 -26.17 -2.66
N ASP A 224 23.63 -26.42 -3.80
CA ASP A 224 22.98 -26.75 -5.08
C ASP A 224 22.06 -25.64 -5.62
N VAL A 225 22.17 -24.43 -5.08
CA VAL A 225 21.39 -23.28 -5.54
C VAL A 225 22.09 -22.65 -6.73
N ARG A 226 21.33 -22.34 -7.78
CA ARG A 226 21.85 -21.59 -8.93
C ARG A 226 21.69 -20.10 -8.68
N TYR A 227 22.59 -19.32 -9.27
CA TYR A 227 22.49 -17.87 -9.21
C TYR A 227 22.87 -17.25 -10.55
N LEU A 228 22.15 -16.19 -10.90
CA LEU A 228 22.50 -15.25 -11.95
C LEU A 228 23.41 -14.17 -11.35
N GLN A 229 24.60 -14.02 -11.90
CA GLN A 229 25.55 -12.98 -11.54
C GLN A 229 25.65 -11.92 -12.63
N LEU A 230 25.37 -10.67 -12.27
CA LEU A 230 25.47 -9.48 -13.11
C LEU A 230 26.61 -8.60 -12.60
N ASN A 231 27.81 -8.79 -13.14
CA ASN A 231 29.02 -8.08 -12.74
C ASN A 231 29.10 -6.68 -13.37
N SER A 232 28.43 -5.70 -12.78
CA SER A 232 28.51 -4.30 -13.17
C SER A 232 28.40 -3.35 -11.99
N ARG A 233 29.49 -2.65 -11.68
CA ARG A 233 29.49 -1.55 -10.68
C ARG A 233 28.67 -0.35 -11.12
N ALA A 234 28.55 -0.12 -12.43
CA ALA A 234 27.70 0.92 -12.98
C ALA A 234 26.21 0.59 -12.76
N LEU A 235 25.79 -0.66 -12.98
CA LEU A 235 24.43 -1.11 -12.67
C LEU A 235 24.14 -0.97 -11.17
N ARG A 236 25.07 -1.43 -10.32
CA ARG A 236 24.98 -1.25 -8.87
C ARG A 236 24.77 0.22 -8.49
N HIS A 237 25.59 1.11 -9.03
CA HIS A 237 25.50 2.55 -8.76
C HIS A 237 24.13 3.09 -9.17
N TRP A 238 23.66 2.73 -10.36
CA TRP A 238 22.37 3.17 -10.85
C TRP A 238 21.22 2.68 -9.96
N LEU A 239 21.21 1.39 -9.59
CA LEU A 239 20.19 0.85 -8.68
C LEU A 239 20.16 1.56 -7.32
N LEU A 240 21.34 1.79 -6.71
CA LEU A 240 21.41 2.33 -5.34
C LEU A 240 21.28 3.85 -5.27
N ASN A 241 22.00 4.57 -6.14
CA ASN A 241 22.12 6.03 -6.03
C ASN A 241 21.11 6.76 -6.93
N ASP A 242 20.84 6.23 -8.12
CA ASP A 242 19.97 6.89 -9.09
C ASP A 242 18.51 6.44 -8.89
N LEU A 243 18.25 5.13 -8.79
CA LEU A 243 16.91 4.55 -8.62
C LEU A 243 16.42 4.51 -7.17
N GLY A 244 17.35 4.62 -6.20
CA GLY A 244 17.04 4.67 -4.77
C GLY A 244 16.75 3.32 -4.11
N LEU A 245 17.14 2.19 -4.71
CA LEU A 245 17.12 0.90 -3.99
C LEU A 245 18.16 0.92 -2.87
N LEU A 246 17.94 0.06 -1.87
CA LEU A 246 18.83 -0.07 -0.73
C LEU A 246 19.36 -1.50 -0.61
N ALA A 247 20.63 -1.63 -0.25
CA ALA A 247 21.27 -2.91 0.01
C ALA A 247 20.97 -3.40 1.44
N GLY A 248 20.93 -4.72 1.61
CA GLY A 248 20.53 -5.37 2.87
C GLY A 248 19.02 -5.62 2.93
N ALA A 249 18.63 -6.82 3.35
CA ALA A 249 17.24 -7.27 3.35
C ALA A 249 16.32 -6.36 4.21
N GLU A 250 16.87 -5.80 5.28
CA GLU A 250 16.18 -4.89 6.19
C GLU A 250 15.89 -3.50 5.63
N ASN A 251 16.65 -3.10 4.60
CA ASN A 251 16.57 -1.76 4.04
C ASN A 251 15.78 -1.74 2.73
N LYS A 252 15.48 -2.90 2.14
CA LYS A 252 14.77 -2.99 0.86
C LYS A 252 13.45 -2.19 0.92
N ILE A 253 13.05 -1.62 -0.22
CA ILE A 253 11.84 -0.80 -0.39
C ILE A 253 11.23 -1.08 -1.76
N ILE A 254 9.96 -0.68 -1.95
CA ILE A 254 9.41 -0.44 -3.28
C ILE A 254 9.93 0.94 -3.72
N PRO A 255 10.69 1.04 -4.83
CA PRO A 255 11.24 2.32 -5.29
C PRO A 255 10.12 3.23 -5.82
N ASP A 256 10.35 4.55 -5.76
CA ASP A 256 9.36 5.56 -6.14
C ASP A 256 8.87 5.40 -7.59
N CYS A 257 9.77 5.01 -8.50
CA CYS A 257 9.40 4.73 -9.89
C CYS A 257 8.37 3.61 -10.04
N ILE A 258 8.31 2.64 -9.11
CA ILE A 258 7.29 1.57 -9.10
C ILE A 258 6.02 2.03 -8.38
N LEU A 259 6.12 2.78 -7.28
CA LEU A 259 4.94 3.33 -6.61
C LEU A 259 4.11 4.24 -7.55
N ARG A 260 4.81 4.95 -8.44
CA ARG A 260 4.25 5.83 -9.47
C ARG A 260 3.95 5.13 -10.81
N ALA A 261 4.24 3.84 -10.93
CA ALA A 261 4.09 3.12 -12.18
C ALA A 261 2.62 2.85 -12.55
N SER A 262 2.40 2.40 -13.79
CA SER A 262 1.08 1.89 -14.21
C SER A 262 0.67 0.64 -13.44
N GLU A 263 -0.59 0.24 -13.57
CA GLU A 263 -1.07 -1.01 -12.99
C GLU A 263 -0.29 -2.23 -13.49
N ASP A 264 0.00 -2.30 -14.80
CA ASP A 264 0.73 -3.42 -15.41
C ASP A 264 2.18 -3.49 -14.92
N GLU A 265 2.84 -2.33 -14.81
CA GLU A 265 4.21 -2.24 -14.29
C GLU A 265 4.28 -2.58 -12.80
N GLN A 266 3.33 -2.12 -11.99
CA GLN A 266 3.23 -2.53 -10.58
C GLN A 266 2.97 -4.03 -10.47
N THR A 267 2.09 -4.57 -11.31
CA THR A 267 1.79 -6.00 -11.37
C THR A 267 3.05 -6.81 -11.72
N ALA A 268 3.81 -6.38 -12.72
CA ALA A 268 5.06 -7.01 -13.10
C ALA A 268 6.10 -6.99 -11.95
N PHE A 269 6.25 -5.86 -11.26
CA PHE A 269 7.10 -5.79 -10.06
C PHE A 269 6.64 -6.75 -8.97
N LEU A 270 5.33 -6.81 -8.68
CA LEU A 270 4.79 -7.72 -7.68
C LEU A 270 4.99 -9.18 -8.05
N ARG A 271 4.89 -9.54 -9.33
CA ARG A 271 5.23 -10.90 -9.82
C ARG A 271 6.67 -11.29 -9.48
N GLY A 272 7.61 -10.36 -9.65
CA GLY A 272 9.01 -10.56 -9.27
C GLY A 272 9.21 -10.58 -7.74
N LEU A 273 8.54 -9.68 -7.00
CA LEU A 273 8.63 -9.63 -5.54
C LEU A 273 8.06 -10.89 -4.88
N PHE A 274 6.99 -11.45 -5.45
CA PHE A 274 6.30 -12.62 -4.92
C PHE A 274 7.05 -13.94 -5.11
N LEU A 275 8.24 -13.94 -5.71
CA LEU A 275 9.15 -15.10 -5.67
C LEU A 275 9.43 -15.53 -4.22
N ASP A 276 9.61 -14.56 -3.31
CA ASP A 276 9.84 -14.81 -1.86
C ASP A 276 8.53 -15.09 -1.08
N ALA A 277 7.39 -15.20 -1.77
CA ALA A 277 6.10 -15.48 -1.16
C ALA A 277 5.79 -16.99 -1.10
N TYR A 278 4.84 -17.36 -0.24
CA TYR A 278 4.34 -18.72 -0.09
C TYR A 278 2.81 -18.79 -0.21
N MET A 279 2.31 -19.97 -0.60
CA MET A 279 0.90 -20.32 -0.59
C MET A 279 0.70 -21.53 0.31
N ALA A 280 -0.22 -21.45 1.28
CA ALA A 280 -0.57 -22.58 2.14
C ALA A 280 -0.98 -23.80 1.31
N GLN A 281 -0.71 -25.02 1.81
CA GLN A 281 -0.99 -26.28 1.08
C GLN A 281 -2.45 -26.40 0.62
N ASN A 282 -3.38 -25.84 1.39
CA ASN A 282 -4.81 -25.83 1.07
C ASN A 282 -5.23 -24.73 0.07
N GLY A 283 -4.30 -23.88 -0.38
CA GLY A 283 -4.55 -22.77 -1.32
C GLY A 283 -5.35 -21.60 -0.75
N LYS A 284 -5.51 -21.49 0.58
CA LYS A 284 -6.43 -20.53 1.22
C LYS A 284 -5.75 -19.32 1.84
N LEU A 285 -4.43 -19.33 1.90
CA LEU A 285 -3.63 -18.25 2.48
C LEU A 285 -2.41 -18.05 1.62
N PHE A 286 -2.30 -16.83 1.09
CA PHE A 286 -1.07 -16.29 0.54
C PHE A 286 -0.34 -15.55 1.65
N GLY A 287 0.98 -15.68 1.70
CA GLY A 287 1.79 -14.90 2.62
C GLY A 287 3.17 -14.60 2.07
N ILE A 288 3.78 -13.53 2.55
CA ILE A 288 5.16 -13.15 2.26
C ILE A 288 5.78 -12.62 3.55
N THR A 289 7.01 -13.05 3.86
CA THR A 289 7.72 -12.61 5.07
C THR A 289 8.97 -11.86 4.68
N LEU A 290 9.08 -10.61 5.10
CA LEU A 290 10.15 -9.69 4.69
C LEU A 290 10.87 -9.13 5.91
N ALA A 291 12.16 -8.85 5.76
CA ALA A 291 12.98 -8.25 6.81
C ALA A 291 12.90 -6.72 6.87
N SER A 292 12.19 -6.08 5.94
CA SER A 292 12.00 -4.62 5.90
C SER A 292 10.57 -4.25 6.27
N ARG A 293 10.43 -3.53 7.39
CA ARG A 293 9.16 -2.94 7.82
C ARG A 293 8.61 -1.95 6.78
N ARG A 294 9.50 -1.22 6.09
CA ARG A 294 9.11 -0.23 5.09
C ARG A 294 8.55 -0.91 3.84
N LEU A 295 9.26 -1.91 3.31
CA LEU A 295 8.81 -2.67 2.14
C LEU A 295 7.44 -3.31 2.37
N ILE A 296 7.24 -3.96 3.52
CA ILE A 296 5.98 -4.64 3.78
C ILE A 296 4.81 -3.67 3.98
N ALA A 297 5.05 -2.49 4.57
CA ALA A 297 4.04 -1.45 4.70
C ALA A 297 3.70 -0.82 3.34
N GLN A 298 4.70 -0.58 2.49
CA GLN A 298 4.47 -0.14 1.10
C GLN A 298 3.67 -1.16 0.32
N LEU A 299 4.01 -2.45 0.43
CA LEU A 299 3.26 -3.55 -0.19
C LEU A 299 1.81 -3.60 0.32
N GLN A 300 1.58 -3.44 1.62
CA GLN A 300 0.24 -3.43 2.20
C GLN A 300 -0.62 -2.29 1.64
N VAL A 301 -0.07 -1.09 1.49
CA VAL A 301 -0.78 0.08 0.91
C VAL A 301 -1.03 -0.11 -0.59
N LEU A 302 -0.07 -0.69 -1.31
CA LEU A 302 -0.21 -0.98 -2.74
C LEU A 302 -1.33 -2.00 -2.98
N LEU A 303 -1.38 -3.07 -2.17
CA LEU A 303 -2.48 -4.05 -2.19
C LEU A 303 -3.82 -3.42 -1.82
N LEU A 304 -3.85 -2.51 -0.82
CA LEU A 304 -5.07 -1.80 -0.43
C LEU A 304 -5.62 -0.95 -1.60
N ASN A 305 -4.75 -0.27 -2.36
CA ASN A 305 -5.14 0.49 -3.55
C ASN A 305 -5.80 -0.40 -4.62
N ALA A 306 -5.26 -1.61 -4.82
CA ALA A 306 -5.82 -2.61 -5.73
C ALA A 306 -7.12 -3.26 -5.21
N GLY A 307 -7.47 -3.06 -3.93
CA GLY A 307 -8.67 -3.61 -3.30
C GLY A 307 -8.43 -4.90 -2.51
N VAL A 308 -7.17 -5.28 -2.29
CA VAL A 308 -6.77 -6.47 -1.53
C VAL A 308 -6.47 -6.05 -0.09
N LEU A 309 -7.34 -6.41 0.85
CA LEU A 309 -7.09 -6.16 2.27
C LEU A 309 -6.10 -7.20 2.82
N ALA A 310 -4.86 -6.77 3.04
CA ALA A 310 -3.80 -7.59 3.60
C ALA A 310 -3.57 -7.30 5.08
N THR A 311 -3.27 -8.34 5.86
CA THR A 311 -2.88 -8.22 7.27
C THR A 311 -1.37 -8.32 7.41
N VAL A 312 -0.74 -7.39 8.12
CA VAL A 312 0.69 -7.42 8.47
C VAL A 312 0.86 -7.70 9.95
N ARG A 313 1.72 -8.66 10.30
CA ARG A 313 2.13 -8.95 11.68
C ARG A 313 3.64 -9.06 11.77
N GLN A 314 4.20 -8.59 12.87
CA GLN A 314 5.60 -8.88 13.20
C GLN A 314 5.69 -10.29 13.79
N THR A 315 6.42 -11.18 13.13
CA THR A 315 6.55 -12.59 13.51
C THR A 315 7.89 -12.88 14.20
N ALA A 316 8.91 -12.06 13.98
CA ALA A 316 10.17 -12.05 14.73
C ALA A 316 10.74 -10.62 14.81
N ASP A 317 11.84 -10.44 15.55
CA ASP A 317 12.51 -9.14 15.76
C ASP A 317 12.73 -8.36 14.46
N ARG A 318 13.08 -9.06 13.38
CA ARG A 318 13.33 -8.48 12.05
C ARG A 318 12.58 -9.23 10.95
N ALA A 319 11.37 -9.69 11.24
CA ALA A 319 10.53 -10.38 10.26
C ALA A 319 9.08 -9.90 10.40
N TRP A 320 8.55 -9.39 9.30
CA TRP A 320 7.16 -9.02 9.16
C TRP A 320 6.51 -9.90 8.12
N THR A 321 5.35 -10.46 8.43
CA THR A 321 4.60 -11.33 7.55
C THR A 321 3.32 -10.63 7.13
N LEU A 322 3.13 -10.51 5.82
CA LEU A 322 1.90 -10.07 5.21
C LEU A 322 1.11 -11.30 4.76
N THR A 323 -0.18 -11.36 5.10
CA THR A 323 -1.06 -12.47 4.70
C THR A 323 -2.33 -11.98 4.06
N VAL A 324 -2.80 -12.72 3.05
CA VAL A 324 -4.06 -12.51 2.33
C VAL A 324 -4.86 -13.82 2.32
N HIS A 325 -6.15 -13.74 2.62
CA HIS A 325 -7.03 -14.91 2.72
C HIS A 325 -8.47 -14.56 2.32
N GLY A 326 -9.29 -15.58 2.09
CA GLY A 326 -10.72 -15.38 1.84
C GLY A 326 -10.98 -14.59 0.54
N GLY A 327 -11.93 -13.65 0.57
CA GLY A 327 -12.33 -12.86 -0.61
C GLY A 327 -11.20 -11.99 -1.17
N ASP A 328 -10.33 -11.46 -0.32
CA ASP A 328 -9.17 -10.66 -0.76
C ASP A 328 -8.17 -11.49 -1.56
N LEU A 329 -8.10 -12.80 -1.30
CA LEU A 329 -7.27 -13.71 -2.08
C LEU A 329 -7.89 -14.03 -3.45
N ASP A 330 -9.20 -13.86 -3.61
CA ASP A 330 -9.86 -13.92 -4.93
C ASP A 330 -9.46 -12.67 -5.74
N ILE A 331 -9.57 -11.48 -5.14
CA ILE A 331 -9.17 -10.21 -5.77
C ILE A 331 -7.69 -10.23 -6.16
N LEU A 332 -6.81 -10.70 -5.27
CA LEU A 332 -5.38 -10.81 -5.55
C LEU A 332 -5.11 -11.76 -6.73
N SER A 333 -5.83 -12.89 -6.81
CA SER A 333 -5.63 -13.86 -7.89
C SER A 333 -6.14 -13.39 -9.25
N ASP A 334 -7.18 -12.57 -9.26
CA ASP A 334 -7.69 -11.97 -10.48
C ASP A 334 -6.75 -10.88 -11.00
N TRP A 335 -6.00 -10.25 -10.08
CA TRP A 335 -5.07 -9.18 -10.40
C TRP A 335 -3.68 -9.68 -10.81
N ILE A 336 -3.15 -10.73 -10.17
CA ILE A 336 -1.75 -11.16 -10.34
C ILE A 336 -1.65 -12.67 -10.59
N ALA A 337 -1.02 -13.03 -11.70
CA ALA A 337 -0.58 -14.40 -11.97
C ALA A 337 0.81 -14.67 -11.35
N PHE A 338 0.92 -15.65 -10.47
CA PHE A 338 2.19 -16.01 -9.83
C PHE A 338 3.14 -16.67 -10.84
N VAL A 339 4.44 -16.40 -10.71
CA VAL A 339 5.48 -17.02 -11.56
C VAL A 339 5.54 -18.53 -11.30
N GLU A 340 5.54 -18.94 -10.03
CA GLU A 340 5.66 -20.35 -9.71
C GLU A 340 4.33 -21.09 -9.88
N VAL A 341 4.34 -22.06 -10.81
CA VAL A 341 3.17 -22.87 -11.20
C VAL A 341 2.43 -23.46 -10.00
N TRP A 342 3.16 -23.94 -8.99
CA TRP A 342 2.57 -24.57 -7.81
C TRP A 342 1.70 -23.61 -6.97
N LYS A 343 1.99 -22.29 -6.97
CA LYS A 343 1.15 -21.29 -6.28
C LYS A 343 -0.21 -21.19 -6.97
N ASN A 344 -0.21 -21.12 -8.31
CA ASN A 344 -1.41 -21.10 -9.13
C ASN A 344 -2.22 -22.40 -9.02
N GLU A 345 -1.56 -23.57 -9.00
CA GLU A 345 -2.23 -24.86 -8.82
C GLU A 345 -2.93 -24.98 -7.46
N ARG A 346 -2.25 -24.59 -6.38
CA ARG A 346 -2.85 -24.60 -5.02
C ARG A 346 -4.06 -23.69 -4.95
N LEU A 347 -3.95 -22.50 -5.53
CA LEU A 347 -5.01 -21.52 -5.62
C LEU A 347 -6.23 -22.07 -6.37
N ALA A 348 -6.02 -22.68 -7.55
CA ALA A 348 -7.10 -23.26 -8.36
C ALA A 348 -7.82 -24.42 -7.63
N ARG A 349 -7.09 -25.21 -6.83
CA ARG A 349 -7.66 -26.35 -6.09
C ARG A 349 -8.36 -25.97 -4.79
N ARG A 350 -8.26 -24.72 -4.31
CA ARG A 350 -8.72 -24.30 -2.97
C ARG A 350 -10.22 -24.50 -2.71
N ASN A 351 -11.02 -24.50 -3.78
CA ASN A 351 -12.48 -24.61 -3.75
C ASN A 351 -13.01 -25.97 -4.22
N LEU A 352 -12.14 -26.90 -4.61
CA LEU A 352 -12.56 -28.27 -4.93
C LEU A 352 -13.22 -28.89 -3.69
N ASN A 353 -14.39 -29.50 -3.89
CA ASN A 353 -15.22 -30.14 -2.85
C ASN A 353 -15.96 -29.21 -1.87
N ARG A 354 -16.20 -27.94 -2.21
CA ARG A 354 -17.07 -27.06 -1.41
C ARG A 354 -18.42 -26.79 -2.10
N LEU A 355 -19.50 -27.14 -1.41
CA LEU A 355 -20.78 -26.41 -1.53
C LEU A 355 -20.54 -25.02 -0.93
N GLN A 356 -20.87 -23.95 -1.67
CA GLN A 356 -20.67 -22.56 -1.24
C GLN A 356 -21.06 -22.35 0.23
N LYS A 357 -20.10 -22.03 1.09
CA LYS A 357 -20.42 -21.50 2.42
C LYS A 357 -20.70 -20.01 2.26
N MET A 358 -21.92 -19.59 2.61
CA MET A 358 -22.28 -18.17 2.72
C MET A 358 -21.20 -17.40 3.49
N ARG A 359 -20.81 -16.24 2.97
CA ARG A 359 -19.86 -15.33 3.59
C ARG A 359 -20.41 -14.93 4.97
N ASN A 360 -19.72 -15.33 6.03
CA ASN A 360 -20.08 -14.91 7.39
C ASN A 360 -19.47 -13.54 7.65
N TYR A 361 -20.19 -12.48 7.26
CA TYR A 361 -19.77 -11.09 7.40
C TYR A 361 -19.67 -10.62 8.87
N SER A 362 -20.12 -11.41 9.84
CA SER A 362 -20.09 -11.05 11.27
C SER A 362 -18.68 -10.86 11.83
N ARG A 363 -17.63 -11.36 11.16
CA ARG A 363 -16.22 -11.14 11.56
C ARG A 363 -15.62 -9.83 11.05
N LEU A 364 -16.29 -9.16 10.12
CA LEU A 364 -15.87 -7.86 9.57
C LEU A 364 -16.69 -6.71 10.17
N LEU A 365 -17.74 -7.04 10.93
CA LEU A 365 -18.58 -6.07 11.60
C LEU A 365 -18.11 -5.97 13.06
N PRO A 366 -17.98 -4.75 13.62
CA PRO A 366 -17.73 -4.55 15.04
C PRO A 366 -18.69 -5.38 15.89
N VAL A 367 -18.25 -5.75 17.10
CA VAL A 367 -19.10 -6.50 18.04
C VAL A 367 -20.37 -5.70 18.32
N GLU A 368 -20.28 -4.38 18.38
CA GLU A 368 -21.38 -3.44 18.58
C GLU A 368 -22.38 -3.48 17.41
N VAL A 369 -21.90 -3.51 16.17
CA VAL A 369 -22.77 -3.64 14.98
C VAL A 369 -23.39 -5.03 14.92
N THR A 370 -22.65 -6.06 15.30
CA THR A 370 -23.14 -7.44 15.36
C THR A 370 -24.22 -7.58 16.45
N ASN A 371 -24.02 -6.95 17.60
CA ASN A 371 -24.97 -6.90 18.70
C ASN A 371 -26.21 -6.09 18.31
N ALA A 372 -26.06 -4.92 17.69
CA ALA A 372 -27.17 -4.11 17.20
C ALA A 372 -27.99 -4.85 16.13
N LEU A 373 -27.34 -5.54 15.20
CA LEU A 373 -28.02 -6.39 14.22
C LEU A 373 -28.71 -7.59 14.87
N GLN A 374 -28.14 -8.12 15.96
CA GLN A 374 -28.74 -9.21 16.71
C GLN A 374 -29.96 -8.74 17.53
N GLU A 375 -29.87 -7.60 18.21
CA GLU A 375 -30.99 -6.94 18.89
C GLU A 375 -32.10 -6.56 17.91
N MET A 376 -31.74 -6.00 16.74
CA MET A 376 -32.69 -5.77 15.65
C MET A 376 -33.35 -7.07 15.20
N ARG A 377 -32.59 -8.16 15.00
CA ARG A 377 -33.14 -9.48 14.65
C ARG A 377 -34.07 -10.03 15.72
N GLU A 378 -33.80 -9.78 16.99
CA GLU A 378 -34.61 -10.24 18.12
C GLU A 378 -35.88 -9.38 18.30
N SER A 379 -35.82 -8.11 17.92
CA SER A 379 -36.95 -7.16 17.95
C SER A 379 -37.91 -7.28 16.76
N VAL A 380 -37.45 -7.81 15.63
CA VAL A 380 -38.27 -7.97 14.42
C VAL A 380 -38.84 -9.39 14.35
N PRO A 381 -40.17 -9.58 14.37
CA PRO A 381 -40.81 -10.90 14.40
C PRO A 381 -40.70 -11.69 13.09
N VAL A 382 -39.99 -11.15 12.10
CA VAL A 382 -39.85 -11.72 10.76
C VAL A 382 -38.37 -11.83 10.39
N SER A 383 -37.96 -12.93 9.77
CA SER A 383 -36.58 -13.07 9.31
C SER A 383 -36.25 -11.94 8.32
N LEU A 384 -35.03 -11.37 8.38
CA LEU A 384 -34.55 -10.35 7.43
C LEU A 384 -34.79 -10.75 5.96
N ARG A 385 -34.72 -12.04 5.64
CA ARG A 385 -35.01 -12.59 4.30
C ARG A 385 -36.47 -12.38 3.85
N ALA A 386 -37.42 -12.39 4.79
CA ALA A 386 -38.83 -12.13 4.52
C ALA A 386 -39.12 -10.63 4.33
N ALA A 387 -38.30 -9.75 4.91
CA ALA A 387 -38.39 -8.31 4.68
C ALA A 387 -37.98 -7.90 3.25
N TYR A 388 -37.12 -8.70 2.59
CA TYR A 388 -36.75 -8.52 1.18
C TYR A 388 -37.74 -9.13 0.18
N ALA A 389 -38.78 -9.83 0.65
CA ALA A 389 -39.75 -10.51 -0.22
C ALA A 389 -40.98 -9.65 -0.56
N VAL A 390 -40.86 -8.32 -0.43
CA VAL A 390 -41.92 -7.36 -0.77
C VAL A 390 -41.46 -6.49 -1.93
N ASP A 391 -41.09 -7.11 -3.05
CA ASP A 391 -41.56 -6.64 -4.34
C ASP A 391 -41.33 -7.69 -5.44
N GLU A 392 -42.20 -7.63 -6.43
CA GLU A 392 -42.22 -8.39 -7.69
C GLU A 392 -42.87 -9.78 -7.69
N GLN A 393 -44.12 -9.75 -8.14
CA GLN A 393 -44.84 -10.85 -8.77
C GLN A 393 -43.95 -11.57 -9.81
N ALA A 394 -43.46 -12.78 -9.48
CA ALA A 394 -43.41 -13.92 -10.42
C ALA A 394 -42.81 -15.17 -9.78
N SER A 395 -43.66 -16.19 -9.68
CA SER A 395 -43.38 -17.58 -10.07
C SER A 395 -42.29 -18.40 -9.34
N GLU A 396 -42.80 -19.43 -8.67
CA GLU A 396 -42.21 -20.77 -8.46
C GLU A 396 -41.08 -21.00 -7.44
N ARG A 397 -41.49 -21.72 -6.37
CA ARG A 397 -40.84 -22.92 -5.78
C ARG A 397 -39.55 -22.66 -4.96
N LYS A 398 -39.32 -23.29 -3.81
CA LYS A 398 -39.76 -24.58 -3.26
C LYS A 398 -39.53 -24.57 -1.74
N SER A 399 -40.42 -25.24 -1.03
CA SER A 399 -40.29 -25.63 0.37
C SER A 399 -39.07 -26.51 0.59
N TYR A 400 -38.35 -26.33 1.69
CA TYR A 400 -37.37 -27.31 2.17
C TYR A 400 -37.65 -27.68 3.62
N GLN A 401 -37.81 -28.98 3.85
CA GLN A 401 -37.99 -29.63 5.15
C GLN A 401 -36.61 -29.91 5.77
N ARG A 402 -36.47 -29.77 7.09
CA ARG A 402 -35.29 -30.23 7.83
C ARG A 402 -35.42 -31.73 8.12
N ALA A 403 -34.42 -32.50 7.72
CA ALA A 403 -34.19 -33.82 8.28
C ALA A 403 -33.18 -33.73 9.43
N ARG A 404 -33.51 -34.34 10.56
CA ARG A 404 -32.57 -34.90 11.54
C ARG A 404 -32.72 -36.42 11.45
N VAL A 405 -31.63 -37.17 11.62
CA VAL A 405 -31.47 -38.24 12.64
C VAL A 405 -30.02 -38.76 12.62
N ASN A 406 -29.50 -38.95 13.84
CA ASN A 406 -28.24 -39.53 14.35
C ASN A 406 -26.90 -38.89 13.95
#